data_AF-A0A919EMY4-F1
#
_entry.id   AF-A0A919EMY4-F1
#
_cell.length_a   1.000
_cell.length_b   1.000
_cell.length_c   1.000
_cell.angle_alpha   90.00
_cell.angle_beta   90.00
_cell.angle_gamma   90.00
#
_symmetry.space_group_name_H-M   'P 1'
#
loop_
_entity.id
_entity.type
_entity.pdbx_description
1 polymer ?
#
loop_
_entity_poly.entity_id
_entity_poly.type
_entity_poly.pdbx_seq_one_letter_code
_entity_poly.pdbx_strand_id
1 'polypeptide(L)'
;MDLVSVGIGFLGGIFTGAAGTYFGNKYTDIRRNKEARKAEMKLWKELELKFPLLIQEMKDDFASAENHGVRKFFVKTKHTVVNRSEPSFEYHTDVHSDLSAAMLYLEDLGLIEDITPANCPMYRFKERFVDYLKGNA
;
A
#
# COMPACT_ATOMS: atom_id res chain seq x y z
N MET A 1 -9.81 60.16 18.30
CA MET A 1 -9.69 58.69 18.26
C MET A 1 -8.21 58.37 18.24
N ASP A 2 -7.70 57.64 19.23
CA ASP A 2 -6.28 57.35 19.33
C ASP A 2 -5.86 56.33 18.28
N LEU A 3 -4.90 56.71 17.44
CA LEU A 3 -4.26 55.88 16.42
C LEU A 3 -3.74 54.55 17.00
N VAL A 4 -3.34 54.59 18.28
CA VAL A 4 -2.87 53.44 19.06
C VAL A 4 -3.96 52.39 19.27
N SER A 5 -5.20 52.80 19.52
CA SER A 5 -6.32 51.88 19.76
C SER A 5 -6.74 51.15 18.48
N VAL A 6 -6.69 51.83 17.33
CA VAL A 6 -6.94 51.24 16.01
C VAL A 6 -5.85 50.22 15.65
N GLY A 7 -4.58 50.55 15.93
CA GLY A 7 -3.46 49.64 15.68
C GLY A 7 -3.52 48.34 16.49
N ILE A 8 -3.91 48.41 17.77
CA ILE A 8 -4.03 47.22 18.65
C ILE A 8 -5.16 46.30 18.18
N GLY A 9 -6.31 46.86 17.79
CA GLY A 9 -7.44 46.07 17.26
C GLY A 9 -7.10 45.35 15.94
N PHE A 10 -6.35 46.02 15.06
CA PHE A 10 -5.91 45.44 13.79
C PHE A 10 -4.92 44.28 13.98
N LEU A 11 -3.94 44.45 14.88
CA LEU A 11 -2.98 43.39 15.21
C LEU A 11 -3.65 42.18 15.88
N GLY A 12 -4.59 42.42 16.81
CA GLY A 12 -5.37 41.35 17.44
C GLY A 12 -6.19 40.55 16.43
N GLY A 13 -6.86 41.22 15.48
CA GLY A 13 -7.63 40.58 14.42
C GLY A 13 -6.78 39.70 13.49
N ILE A 14 -5.57 40.14 13.11
CA ILE A 14 -4.64 39.34 12.29
C ILE A 14 -4.16 38.10 13.06
N PHE A 15 -3.80 38.25 14.34
CA PHE A 15 -3.36 37.12 15.16
C PHE A 15 -4.46 36.08 15.35
N THR A 16 -5.70 36.49 15.63
CA THR A 16 -6.81 35.55 15.78
C THR A 16 -7.19 34.87 14.45
N GLY A 17 -7.17 35.60 13.33
CA GLY A 17 -7.44 35.05 12.00
C GLY A 17 -6.38 34.05 11.52
N ALA A 18 -5.10 34.38 11.70
CA ALA A 18 -3.98 33.51 11.34
C ALA A 18 -3.90 32.26 12.24
N ALA A 19 -4.13 32.42 13.55
CA ALA A 19 -4.18 31.28 14.47
C ALA A 19 -5.38 30.37 14.16
N GLY A 20 -6.58 30.94 13.96
CA GLY A 20 -7.78 30.16 13.66
C GLY A 20 -7.68 29.37 12.36
N THR A 21 -7.11 29.96 11.31
CA THR A 21 -6.86 29.26 10.03
C THR A 21 -5.79 28.19 10.15
N TYR A 22 -4.71 28.44 10.90
CA TYR A 22 -3.67 27.43 11.15
C TYR A 22 -4.20 26.21 11.93
N PHE A 23 -4.94 26.44 13.02
CA PHE A 23 -5.56 25.35 13.77
C PHE A 23 -6.64 24.64 12.95
N GLY A 24 -7.48 25.35 12.21
CA GLY A 24 -8.51 24.76 11.33
C GLY A 24 -7.91 23.84 10.26
N ASN A 25 -6.85 24.27 9.58
CA ASN A 25 -6.15 23.45 8.58
C ASN A 25 -5.48 22.24 9.22
N LYS A 26 -4.83 22.40 10.39
CA LYS A 26 -4.17 21.29 11.09
C LYS A 26 -5.16 20.22 11.55
N TYR A 27 -6.33 20.59 12.06
CA TYR A 27 -7.37 19.63 12.47
C TYR A 27 -8.04 18.93 11.27
N THR A 28 -8.17 19.61 10.13
CA THR A 28 -8.69 19.01 8.89
C THR A 28 -7.73 17.96 8.34
N ASP A 29 -6.42 18.23 8.41
CA ASP A 29 -5.40 17.31 7.90
C ASP A 29 -5.28 16.04 8.75
N ILE A 30 -5.40 16.16 10.08
CA ILE A 30 -5.40 15.02 11.00
C ILE A 30 -6.57 14.06 10.71
N ARG A 31 -7.75 14.60 10.34
CA ARG A 31 -8.92 13.77 10.00
C ARG A 31 -8.70 13.03 8.68
N ARG A 32 -8.17 13.71 7.67
CA ARG A 32 -7.88 13.13 6.36
C ARG A 32 -6.90 11.96 6.46
N ASN A 33 -5.85 12.11 7.27
CA ASN A 33 -4.89 11.03 7.50
C ASN A 33 -5.50 9.83 8.26
N LYS A 34 -6.40 10.08 9.23
CA LYS A 34 -7.12 9.01 9.92
C LYS A 34 -8.07 8.26 9.00
N GLU A 35 -8.78 8.96 8.12
CA GLU A 35 -9.70 8.37 7.15
C GLU A 35 -8.93 7.54 6.11
N ALA A 36 -7.81 8.06 5.60
CA ALA A 36 -6.93 7.33 4.68
C ALA A 36 -6.40 6.03 5.31
N ARG A 37 -5.87 6.09 6.53
CA ARG A 37 -5.39 4.89 7.24
C ARG A 37 -6.50 3.87 7.50
N LYS A 38 -7.71 4.34 7.82
CA LYS A 38 -8.86 3.45 8.03
C LYS A 38 -9.29 2.77 6.73
N ALA A 39 -9.28 3.48 5.60
CA ALA A 39 -9.58 2.91 4.29
C ALA A 39 -8.54 1.86 3.89
N GLU A 40 -7.26 2.14 4.16
CA GLU A 40 -6.15 1.23 3.89
C GLU A 40 -6.22 -0.04 4.76
N MET A 41 -6.48 0.08 6.07
CA MET A 41 -6.71 -1.11 6.91
C MET A 41 -7.92 -1.94 6.44
N LYS A 42 -8.96 -1.29 5.92
CA LYS A 42 -10.14 -1.98 5.39
C LYS A 42 -9.77 -2.76 4.11
N LEU A 43 -9.01 -2.13 3.22
CA LEU A 43 -8.47 -2.77 2.01
C LEU A 43 -7.70 -4.06 2.37
N TRP A 44 -6.78 -3.96 3.34
CA TRP A 44 -5.96 -5.09 3.78
C TRP A 44 -6.78 -6.24 4.35
N LYS A 45 -7.75 -5.94 5.21
CA LYS A 45 -8.66 -6.96 5.76
C LYS A 45 -9.51 -7.61 4.67
N GLU A 46 -10.02 -6.84 3.71
CA GLU A 46 -10.77 -7.39 2.59
C GLU A 46 -9.92 -8.31 1.72
N LEU A 47 -8.64 -7.97 1.51
CA LEU A 47 -7.70 -8.80 0.76
C LEU A 47 -7.44 -10.13 1.46
N GLU A 48 -7.18 -10.11 2.78
CA GLU A 48 -7.02 -11.32 3.60
C GLU A 48 -8.27 -12.20 3.61
N LEU A 49 -9.46 -11.60 3.62
CA LEU A 49 -10.71 -12.34 3.61
C LEU A 49 -11.00 -12.98 2.24
N LYS A 50 -10.62 -12.31 1.14
CA LYS A 50 -10.84 -12.82 -0.23
C LYS A 50 -9.86 -13.91 -0.60
N PHE A 51 -8.58 -13.74 -0.26
CA PHE A 51 -7.48 -14.62 -0.69
C PHE A 51 -6.60 -15.06 0.51
N PRO A 52 -7.17 -15.70 1.54
CA PRO A 52 -6.47 -15.95 2.79
C PRO A 52 -5.19 -16.78 2.63
N LEU A 53 -5.26 -17.86 1.85
CA LEU A 53 -4.15 -18.78 1.64
C LEU A 53 -2.99 -18.12 0.89
N LEU A 54 -3.30 -17.37 -0.18
CA LEU A 54 -2.30 -16.67 -0.98
C LEU A 54 -1.61 -15.57 -0.18
N ILE A 55 -2.37 -14.74 0.54
CA ILE A 55 -1.80 -13.65 1.33
C ILE A 55 -0.95 -14.19 2.48
N GLN A 56 -1.35 -15.30 3.09
CA GLN A 56 -0.54 -15.96 4.10
C GLN A 56 0.79 -16.46 3.52
N GLU A 57 0.77 -17.16 2.39
CA GLU A 57 1.99 -17.62 1.71
C GLU A 57 2.92 -16.45 1.36
N MET A 58 2.36 -15.35 0.83
CA MET A 58 3.13 -14.12 0.56
C MET A 58 3.76 -13.52 1.82
N LYS A 59 3.08 -13.54 2.97
CA LYS A 59 3.64 -13.06 4.23
C LYS A 59 4.78 -13.94 4.72
N ASP A 60 4.59 -15.25 4.65
CA ASP A 60 5.60 -16.24 5.06
C ASP A 60 6.86 -16.12 4.20
N ASP A 61 6.71 -15.86 2.90
CA ASP A 61 7.80 -15.60 1.96
C ASP A 61 8.68 -14.40 2.39
N PHE A 62 8.04 -13.32 2.88
CA PHE A 62 8.72 -12.11 3.35
C PHE A 62 9.20 -12.21 4.81
N ALA A 63 8.83 -13.24 5.56
CA ALA A 63 9.31 -13.45 6.93
C ALA A 63 10.80 -13.82 6.98
N SER A 64 11.34 -14.36 5.88
CA SER A 64 12.76 -14.72 5.77
C SER A 64 13.63 -13.50 5.41
N ALA A 65 14.68 -13.25 6.18
CA ALA A 65 15.58 -12.10 5.98
C ALA A 65 16.25 -12.07 4.59
N GLU A 66 16.51 -13.23 4.00
CA GLU A 66 17.10 -13.37 2.65
C GLU A 66 16.17 -12.86 1.54
N ASN A 67 14.86 -12.90 1.79
CA ASN A 67 13.83 -12.57 0.80
C ASN A 67 13.37 -11.10 0.88
N HIS A 68 13.93 -10.31 1.80
CA HIS A 68 13.53 -8.92 2.02
C HIS A 68 13.69 -8.02 0.77
N GLY A 69 14.64 -8.34 -0.10
CA GLY A 69 14.94 -7.60 -1.32
C GLY A 69 14.16 -8.06 -2.55
N VAL A 70 13.48 -9.20 -2.48
CA VAL A 70 12.75 -9.75 -3.63
C VAL A 70 11.52 -8.90 -3.90
N ARG A 71 11.30 -8.55 -5.17
CA ARG A 71 10.14 -7.76 -5.64
C ARG A 71 9.40 -8.40 -6.79
N LYS A 72 9.94 -9.48 -7.34
CA LYS A 72 9.44 -10.13 -8.54
C LYS A 72 8.91 -11.50 -8.17
N PHE A 73 7.84 -11.91 -8.82
CA PHE A 73 7.31 -13.24 -8.66
C PHE A 73 6.68 -13.76 -9.95
N PHE A 74 6.67 -15.08 -10.10
CA PHE A 74 6.08 -15.78 -11.22
C PHE A 74 4.76 -16.44 -10.81
N VAL A 75 3.82 -16.48 -11.73
CA VAL A 75 2.57 -17.24 -11.60
C VAL A 75 2.58 -18.34 -12.64
N LYS A 76 2.65 -19.60 -12.19
CA LYS A 76 2.80 -20.77 -13.09
C LYS A 76 2.35 -22.08 -12.44
N THR A 77 2.17 -23.13 -13.21
CA THR A 77 1.96 -24.48 -12.66
C THR A 77 3.23 -25.01 -12.00
N LYS A 78 3.11 -25.94 -11.04
CA LYS A 78 4.26 -26.55 -10.34
C LYS A 78 5.23 -27.26 -11.28
N HIS A 79 4.72 -27.77 -12.40
CA HIS A 79 5.50 -28.52 -13.39
C HIS A 79 6.28 -27.62 -14.35
N THR A 80 6.05 -26.31 -14.33
CA THR A 80 6.73 -25.37 -15.23
C THR A 80 8.06 -24.93 -14.61
N VAL A 81 9.18 -25.25 -15.25
CA VAL A 81 10.50 -24.74 -14.85
C VAL A 81 10.79 -23.46 -15.61
N VAL A 82 11.17 -22.40 -14.89
CA VAL A 82 11.55 -21.11 -15.46
C VAL A 82 12.99 -20.84 -15.05
N ASN A 83 13.83 -20.47 -16.02
CA ASN A 83 15.19 -20.05 -15.72
C ASN A 83 15.15 -18.64 -15.09
N ARG A 84 15.61 -18.50 -13.84
CA ARG A 84 15.60 -17.24 -13.11
C ARG A 84 17.02 -16.67 -13.08
N SER A 85 17.20 -15.46 -13.62
CA SER A 85 18.45 -14.70 -13.51
C SER A 85 18.58 -13.95 -12.17
N GLU A 86 17.46 -13.73 -11.48
CA GLU A 86 17.35 -12.96 -10.24
C GLU A 86 16.44 -13.68 -9.23
N PRO A 87 16.64 -13.47 -7.92
CA PRO A 87 15.76 -14.05 -6.90
C PRO A 87 14.32 -13.52 -7.10
N SER A 88 13.38 -14.45 -7.25
CA SER A 88 11.96 -14.18 -7.49
C SER A 88 11.12 -15.24 -6.80
N PHE A 89 9.95 -14.88 -6.27
CA PHE A 89 9.00 -15.86 -5.71
C PHE A 89 8.25 -16.61 -6.81
N GLU A 90 7.58 -17.71 -6.46
CA GLU A 90 6.71 -18.43 -7.37
C GLU A 90 5.42 -18.82 -6.67
N TYR A 91 4.29 -18.43 -7.25
CA TYR A 91 2.98 -18.87 -6.81
C TYR A 91 2.38 -19.81 -7.85
N HIS A 92 1.72 -20.84 -7.35
CA HIS A 92 1.27 -21.96 -8.17
C HIS A 92 -0.23 -21.97 -8.42
N THR A 93 -0.64 -21.98 -9.69
CA THR A 93 -2.05 -22.09 -10.10
C THR A 93 -2.69 -23.42 -9.69
N ASP A 94 -1.87 -24.46 -9.49
CA ASP A 94 -2.33 -25.77 -9.04
C ASP A 94 -2.61 -25.81 -7.52
N VAL A 95 -2.10 -24.82 -6.77
CA VAL A 95 -2.30 -24.67 -5.31
C VAL A 95 -3.44 -23.70 -5.03
N HIS A 96 -3.48 -22.59 -5.77
CA HIS A 96 -4.50 -21.55 -5.65
C HIS A 96 -5.33 -21.53 -6.93
N SER A 97 -6.51 -22.14 -6.89
CA SER A 97 -7.42 -22.19 -8.05
C SER A 97 -7.94 -20.80 -8.45
N ASP A 98 -7.91 -19.85 -7.53
CA ASP A 98 -8.31 -18.46 -7.69
C ASP A 98 -7.12 -17.51 -7.92
N LEU A 99 -5.90 -18.03 -8.12
CA LEU A 99 -4.68 -17.23 -8.26
C LEU A 99 -4.79 -16.18 -9.37
N SER A 100 -5.34 -16.56 -10.53
CA SER A 100 -5.53 -15.63 -11.65
C SER A 100 -6.50 -14.50 -11.29
N ALA A 101 -7.58 -14.80 -10.56
CA ALA A 101 -8.52 -13.79 -10.09
C ALA A 101 -7.88 -12.89 -9.01
N ALA A 102 -7.03 -13.46 -8.16
CA ALA A 102 -6.27 -12.72 -7.17
C ALA A 102 -5.28 -11.75 -7.82
N MET A 103 -4.58 -12.17 -8.88
CA MET A 103 -3.64 -11.29 -9.61
C MET A 103 -4.37 -10.10 -10.23
N LEU A 104 -5.48 -10.34 -10.94
CA LEU A 104 -6.29 -9.26 -11.52
C LEU A 104 -6.77 -8.28 -10.44
N TYR A 105 -7.22 -8.79 -9.29
CA TYR A 105 -7.68 -7.96 -8.20
C TYR A 105 -6.54 -7.14 -7.56
N LEU A 106 -5.37 -7.75 -7.36
CA LEU A 106 -4.18 -7.07 -6.81
C LEU A 106 -3.66 -5.99 -7.77
N GLU A 107 -3.72 -6.25 -9.08
CA GLU A 107 -3.32 -5.29 -10.11
C GLU A 107 -4.29 -4.11 -10.17
N ASP A 108 -5.61 -4.35 -10.12
CA ASP A 108 -6.64 -3.31 -10.11
C ASP A 108 -6.55 -2.40 -8.87
N LEU A 109 -6.10 -2.96 -7.73
CA LEU A 109 -5.78 -2.21 -6.52
C LEU A 109 -4.42 -1.48 -6.56
N GLY A 110 -3.65 -1.66 -7.63
CA GLY A 110 -2.30 -1.10 -7.80
C GLY A 110 -1.29 -1.63 -6.80
N LEU A 111 -1.48 -2.85 -6.31
CA LEU A 111 -0.59 -3.53 -5.35
C LEU A 111 0.52 -4.31 -6.03
N ILE A 112 0.25 -4.77 -7.24
CA ILE A 112 1.22 -5.42 -8.13
C ILE A 112 1.20 -4.74 -9.50
N GLU A 113 2.19 -5.07 -10.32
CA GLU A 113 2.31 -4.63 -11.71
C GLU A 113 2.71 -5.81 -12.57
N ASP A 114 2.00 -6.02 -13.67
CA ASP A 114 2.39 -7.00 -14.67
C ASP A 114 3.66 -6.53 -15.40
N ILE A 115 4.70 -7.36 -15.33
CA ILE A 115 5.99 -7.15 -16.02
C ILE A 115 6.31 -8.32 -16.95
N THR A 116 5.29 -9.07 -17.38
CA THR A 116 5.41 -10.27 -18.20
C THR A 116 6.19 -9.98 -19.48
N PRO A 117 7.42 -10.52 -19.63
CA PRO A 117 8.26 -10.20 -20.79
C PRO A 117 7.88 -11.02 -22.04
N ALA A 118 7.17 -12.14 -21.87
CA ALA A 118 6.74 -13.02 -22.96
C ALA A 118 5.56 -13.92 -22.52
N ASN A 119 5.79 -15.23 -22.38
CA ASN A 119 4.74 -16.23 -22.17
C ASN A 119 4.60 -16.73 -20.72
N CYS A 120 5.46 -16.27 -19.80
CA CYS A 120 5.38 -16.66 -18.39
C CYS A 120 4.89 -15.48 -17.56
N PRO A 121 3.68 -15.55 -16.98
CA PRO A 121 3.14 -14.49 -16.15
C PRO A 121 4.10 -14.11 -15.03
N MET A 122 4.52 -12.85 -15.03
CA MET A 122 5.50 -12.32 -14.10
C MET A 122 5.01 -10.97 -13.59
N TYR A 123 5.03 -10.82 -12.27
CA TYR A 123 4.52 -9.64 -11.60
C TYR A 123 5.56 -9.06 -10.67
N ARG A 124 5.42 -7.76 -10.41
CA ARG A 124 6.24 -7.00 -9.47
C ARG A 124 5.37 -6.49 -8.33
N PHE A 125 5.80 -6.73 -7.09
CA PHE A 125 5.22 -6.09 -5.91
C PHE A 125 5.51 -4.59 -5.89
N LYS A 126 4.49 -3.78 -5.59
CA LYS A 126 4.69 -2.36 -5.22
C LYS A 126 5.08 -2.25 -3.74
N GLU A 127 5.92 -1.28 -3.41
CA GLU A 127 6.48 -1.15 -2.04
C GLU A 127 5.41 -1.08 -0.95
N ARG A 128 4.32 -0.34 -1.18
CA ARG A 128 3.18 -0.27 -0.23
C ARG A 128 2.66 -1.66 0.16
N PHE A 129 2.59 -2.57 -0.82
CA PHE A 129 2.11 -3.93 -0.56
C PHE A 129 3.17 -4.77 0.16
N VAL A 130 4.45 -4.59 -0.16
CA VAL A 130 5.56 -5.24 0.56
C VAL A 130 5.62 -4.80 2.01
N ASP A 131 5.45 -3.51 2.29
CA ASP A 131 5.40 -2.98 3.65
C ASP A 131 4.26 -3.62 4.44
N TYR A 132 3.09 -3.77 3.81
CA TYR A 132 1.98 -4.50 4.40
C TYR A 132 2.31 -5.98 4.68
N LEU A 133 2.89 -6.71 3.72
CA LEU A 133 3.24 -8.12 3.87
C LEU A 133 4.28 -8.34 4.97
N LYS A 134 5.19 -7.39 5.18
CA LYS A 134 6.18 -7.41 6.26
C LYS A 134 5.62 -6.98 7.63
N GLY A 135 4.39 -6.49 7.70
CA GLY A 135 3.79 -5.96 8.93
C GLY A 135 4.27 -4.54 9.29
N ASN A 136 4.78 -3.78 8.32
CA ASN A 136 5.26 -2.41 8.47
C ASN A 136 4.25 -1.33 8.05
N ALA A 137 3.01 -1.71 7.68
CA ALA A 137 1.94 -0.80 7.23
C ALA A 137 1.06 -0.21 8.37
#